data_AF-A0A821WBG8-F1
#
_entry.id   AF-A0A821WBG8-F1
#
_cell.length_a   1.000
_cell.length_b   1.000
_cell.length_c   1.000
_cell.angle_alpha   90.00
_cell.angle_beta   90.00
_cell.angle_gamma   90.00
#
_symmetry.space_group_name_H-M   'P 1'
#
loop_
_entity.id
_entity.type
_entity.pdbx_description
1 polymer ?
#
loop_
_entity_poly.entity_id
_entity_poly.type
_entity_poly.pdbx_seq_one_letter_code
_entity_poly.pdbx_strand_id
1 'polypeptide(L)'
;MNLTSCLSCNNKLNLLNDQCVDKCPDGYYLKNNKCIQCNPICRTCTGSSADDCKSCADGFRFDEQQQQCLSLCPNENFYNKDDNVSN
;
A
#
# COMPACT_ATOMS: atom_id res chain seq x y z
N MET A 1 22.30 -27.89 18.68
CA MET A 1 22.44 -26.80 17.70
C MET A 1 21.06 -26.25 17.44
N ASN A 2 20.80 -25.01 17.88
CA ASN A 2 19.47 -24.41 17.92
C ASN A 2 19.12 -23.85 16.53
N LEU A 3 18.12 -24.41 15.86
CA LEU A 3 17.73 -24.08 14.47
C LEU A 3 16.64 -22.99 14.43
N THR A 4 16.74 -21.95 15.26
CA THR A 4 15.73 -20.88 15.38
C THR A 4 15.80 -19.80 14.32
N SER A 5 16.45 -20.06 13.18
CA SER A 5 16.50 -19.11 12.06
C SER A 5 15.98 -19.75 10.77
N CYS A 6 14.76 -20.29 10.81
CA CYS A 6 13.97 -20.58 9.60
C CYS A 6 13.14 -19.34 9.21
N LEU A 7 13.80 -18.20 8.98
CA LEU A 7 13.19 -16.97 8.42
C LEU A 7 12.88 -17.09 6.91
N SER A 8 12.78 -18.31 6.39
CA SER A 8 12.53 -18.62 4.99
C SER A 8 11.34 -19.57 4.91
N CYS A 9 10.26 -19.09 4.31
CA CYS A 9 9.12 -19.91 3.96
C CYS A 9 9.49 -20.92 2.85
N ASN A 10 8.74 -22.03 2.76
CA ASN A 10 8.86 -22.95 1.62
C ASN A 10 8.75 -22.19 0.29
N ASN A 11 9.34 -22.73 -0.78
CA ASN A 11 9.56 -22.11 -2.11
C ASN A 11 8.32 -21.55 -2.87
N LYS A 12 7.15 -21.46 -2.22
CA LYS A 12 5.91 -20.90 -2.78
C LYS A 12 5.24 -19.87 -1.88
N LEU A 13 5.68 -19.71 -0.63
CA LEU A 13 5.05 -18.82 0.36
C LEU A 13 5.92 -17.60 0.64
N ASN A 14 5.26 -16.53 1.09
CA ASN A 14 5.87 -15.23 1.37
C ASN A 14 5.87 -14.97 2.87
N LEU A 15 6.96 -14.40 3.39
CA LEU A 15 7.09 -14.07 4.81
C LEU A 15 6.37 -12.76 5.13
N LEU A 16 5.43 -12.79 6.06
CA LEU A 16 4.73 -11.65 6.65
C LEU A 16 4.73 -11.81 8.17
N ASN A 17 5.45 -10.93 8.89
CA ASN A 17 5.49 -10.92 10.37
C ASN A 17 5.66 -12.34 10.97
N ASP A 18 6.70 -13.05 10.54
CA ASP A 18 7.04 -14.42 10.96
C ASP A 18 6.03 -15.53 10.56
N GLN A 19 5.02 -15.19 9.77
CA GLN A 19 4.08 -16.14 9.17
C GLN A 19 4.31 -16.28 7.66
N CYS A 20 4.03 -17.46 7.13
CA CYS A 20 4.12 -17.74 5.71
C CYS A 20 2.73 -17.66 5.06
N VAL A 21 2.55 -16.73 4.13
CA VAL A 21 1.30 -16.47 3.41
C VAL A 21 1.44 -16.71 1.91
N ASP A 22 0.39 -17.21 1.26
CA ASP A 22 0.42 -17.53 -0.17
C ASP A 22 0.45 -16.26 -1.04
N LYS A 23 -0.22 -15.20 -0.58
CA LYS A 23 -0.22 -13.87 -1.19
C LYS A 23 -0.11 -12.79 -0.12
N CYS A 24 0.64 -11.73 -0.40
CA CYS A 24 0.66 -10.55 0.47
C CYS A 24 -0.73 -9.88 0.47
N PRO A 25 -1.28 -9.55 1.65
CA PRO A 25 -2.56 -8.86 1.76
C PRO A 25 -2.44 -7.39 1.29
N ASP A 26 -3.59 -6.73 1.11
CA ASP A 26 -3.66 -5.28 0.91
C ASP A 26 -2.86 -4.55 2.00
N GLY A 27 -2.22 -3.44 1.65
CA GLY A 27 -1.26 -2.74 2.50
C GLY A 27 0.15 -3.31 2.48
N TYR A 28 0.42 -4.39 1.73
CA TYR A 28 1.75 -4.97 1.55
C TYR A 28 2.06 -5.25 0.08
N TYR A 29 3.33 -5.15 -0.30
CA TYR A 29 3.84 -5.58 -1.61
C TYR A 29 4.89 -6.68 -1.45
N LEU A 30 5.03 -7.51 -2.49
CA LEU A 30 5.99 -8.60 -2.51
C LEU A 30 7.38 -8.10 -2.91
N LYS A 31 8.39 -8.33 -2.06
CA LYS A 31 9.80 -8.11 -2.37
C LYS A 31 10.65 -9.23 -1.78
N ASN A 32 11.37 -9.96 -2.64
CA ASN A 32 12.27 -11.05 -2.22
C ASN A 32 11.60 -12.10 -1.31
N ASN A 33 10.41 -12.58 -1.69
CA ASN A 33 9.60 -13.53 -0.91
C ASN A 33 9.21 -13.02 0.49
N LYS A 34 9.17 -11.70 0.67
CA LYS A 34 8.70 -11.03 1.89
C LYS A 34 7.61 -10.04 1.53
N CYS A 35 6.59 -9.98 2.36
CA CYS A 35 5.56 -8.95 2.31
C CYS A 35 6.08 -7.73 3.05
N ILE A 36 6.36 -6.67 2.31
CA ILE A 36 6.85 -5.40 2.84
C ILE A 36 5.68 -4.43 2.87
N GLN A 37 5.56 -3.66 3.96
CA GLN A 37 4.46 -2.72 4.13
C GLN A 37 4.54 -1.60 3.09
N CYS A 38 3.38 -1.27 2.54
CA CYS A 38 3.17 -0.08 1.71
C CYS A 38 3.30 1.20 2.54
N ASN A 39 3.38 2.35 1.85
CA ASN A 39 3.09 3.61 2.50
C ASN A 39 1.65 3.60 3.07
N PRO A 40 1.38 4.09 4.29
CA PRO A 40 0.04 4.09 4.89
C PRO A 40 -1.06 4.78 4.07
N ILE A 41 -0.70 5.69 3.15
CA ILE A 41 -1.67 6.34 2.26
C ILE A 41 -2.15 5.41 1.12
N CYS A 42 -1.41 4.33 0.85
CA CYS A 42 -1.75 3.37 -0.20
C CYS A 42 -2.57 2.21 0.38
N ARG A 43 -3.63 1.81 -0.32
CA ARG A 43 -4.31 0.53 -0.10
C ARG A 43 -3.57 -0.63 -0.79
N THR A 44 -3.06 -0.39 -2.00
CA THR A 44 -2.17 -1.32 -2.70
C THR A 44 -1.00 -0.56 -3.29
N CYS A 45 0.17 -1.18 -3.36
CA CYS A 45 1.39 -0.53 -3.84
C CYS A 45 2.32 -1.49 -4.59
N THR A 46 3.30 -0.94 -5.31
CA THR A 46 4.44 -1.68 -5.90
C THR A 46 5.75 -1.53 -5.13
N GLY A 47 5.74 -0.66 -4.12
CA GLY A 47 6.92 -0.27 -3.36
C GLY A 47 6.52 0.46 -2.08
N SER A 48 7.52 0.86 -1.30
CA SER A 48 7.30 1.46 0.02
C SER A 48 7.00 2.95 -0.03
N SER A 49 7.13 3.59 -1.20
CA SER A 49 6.99 5.03 -1.34
C SER A 49 5.54 5.45 -1.68
N ALA A 50 5.25 6.74 -1.52
CA ALA A 50 3.93 7.33 -1.76
C ALA A 50 3.55 7.39 -3.26
N ASP A 51 4.54 7.44 -4.14
CA ASP A 51 4.44 7.37 -5.61
C ASP A 51 4.34 5.93 -6.13
N ASP A 52 4.60 4.93 -5.29
CA ASP A 52 4.40 3.52 -5.62
C ASP A 52 2.95 3.05 -5.38
N CYS A 53 2.01 3.95 -5.04
CA CYS A 53 0.63 3.57 -4.80
C CYS A 53 -0.07 3.15 -6.11
N LYS A 54 -0.73 2.00 -6.08
CA LYS A 54 -1.66 1.55 -7.14
C LYS A 54 -3.11 1.91 -6.81
N SER A 55 -3.44 1.95 -5.52
CA SER A 55 -4.73 2.41 -5.03
C SER A 55 -4.56 3.08 -3.68
N CYS A 56 -5.46 4.00 -3.36
CA CYS A 56 -5.40 4.78 -2.13
C CYS A 56 -6.19 4.16 -1.00
N ALA A 57 -5.72 4.37 0.22
CA ALA A 57 -6.44 4.02 1.45
C ALA A 57 -7.73 4.84 1.57
N ASP A 58 -8.64 4.40 2.43
CA ASP A 58 -9.87 5.13 2.69
C ASP A 58 -9.55 6.54 3.23
N GLY A 59 -10.25 7.56 2.73
CA GLY A 59 -9.93 8.96 3.01
C GLY A 59 -8.83 9.56 2.15
N PHE A 60 -8.36 8.85 1.11
CA PHE A 60 -7.42 9.37 0.11
C PHE A 60 -7.97 9.16 -1.30
N ARG A 61 -7.62 10.07 -2.23
CA ARG A 61 -7.95 9.96 -3.65
C ARG A 61 -6.68 9.90 -4.48
N PHE A 62 -6.70 9.08 -5.53
CA PHE A 62 -5.58 9.00 -6.46
C PHE A 62 -5.56 10.25 -7.33
N ASP A 63 -4.44 10.95 -7.32
CA ASP A 63 -4.15 12.07 -8.19
C ASP A 63 -3.29 11.57 -9.36
N GLU A 64 -3.87 11.57 -10.57
CA GLU A 64 -3.18 11.10 -11.77
C GLU A 64 -2.04 12.03 -12.21
N GLN A 65 -2.10 13.33 -11.87
CA GLN A 65 -1.08 14.30 -12.27
C GLN A 65 0.21 14.10 -11.47
N GLN A 66 0.08 13.79 -10.18
CA GLN A 66 1.20 13.58 -9.26
C GLN A 66 1.53 12.10 -9.09
N GLN A 67 0.69 11.18 -9.61
CA GLN A 67 0.79 9.72 -9.41
C GLN A 67 0.85 9.35 -7.92
N GLN A 68 0.04 10.03 -7.09
CA GLN A 68 0.09 9.94 -5.64
C GLN A 68 -1.30 9.95 -5.01
N CYS A 69 -1.40 9.42 -3.79
CA CYS A 69 -2.61 9.47 -2.99
C CYS A 69 -2.66 10.75 -2.15
N LEU A 70 -3.60 11.64 -2.48
CA LEU A 70 -3.82 12.88 -1.74
C LEU A 70 -4.92 12.68 -0.71
N SER A 71 -4.72 13.23 0.49
CA SER A 71 -5.70 13.16 1.58
C SER A 71 -6.96 13.93 1.20
N LEU A 72 -8.09 13.24 1.24
CA LEU A 72 -9.40 13.87 1.30
C LEU A 72 -9.54 14.36 2.74
N CYS A 73 -9.03 15.56 3.02
CA CYS A 73 -9.03 16.13 4.36
C CYS A 73 -10.41 15.92 5.05
N PRO A 74 -10.49 15.27 6.22
CA PRO A 74 -11.75 15.05 6.95
C PRO A 74 -12.19 16.31 7.70
N ASN A 75 -11.99 17.48 7.09
CA ASN A 75 -12.49 18.74 7.62
C ASN A 75 -13.66 19.14 6.73
N GLU A 76 -14.87 19.04 7.27
CA GLU A 76 -16.14 19.39 6.61
C GLU A 76 -16.27 20.86 6.17
N ASN A 77 -15.20 21.59 5.84
CA ASN A 77 -15.32 22.99 5.41
C ASN A 77 -14.09 23.48 4.63
N PHE A 78 -13.83 23.01 3.40
CA PHE A 78 -13.11 23.83 2.41
C PHE A 78 -13.57 23.51 0.98
N TYR A 79 -14.09 24.55 0.31
CA TYR A 79 -14.64 24.58 -1.04
C TYR A 79 -13.67 24.06 -2.13
N ASN A 80 -14.26 23.29 -3.06
CA ASN A 80 -13.84 22.76 -4.37
C ASN A 80 -12.62 23.34 -5.08
N LYS A 81 -11.81 22.43 -5.67
CA LYS A 81 -11.38 22.41 -7.10
C LYS A 81 -11.12 20.93 -7.45
N ASP A 82 -12.08 20.18 -8.00
CA ASP A 82 -12.09 19.84 -9.43
C ASP A 82 -13.43 19.22 -9.86
N ASP A 83 -14.55 19.83 -9.47
CA ASP A 83 -15.80 19.64 -10.23
C ASP A 83 -15.74 20.57 -11.44
N ASN A 84 -15.30 20.02 -12.58
CA ASN A 84 -15.66 20.60 -13.88
C ASN A 84 -17.16 20.35 -14.08
N VAL A 85 -17.98 21.15 -13.39
CA VAL A 85 -19.36 21.40 -13.81
C VAL A 85 -19.24 22.09 -15.15
N SER A 86 -19.30 21.31 -16.21
CA SER A 86 -19.59 21.79 -17.55
C SER A 86 -20.85 22.65 -17.47
N ASN A 87 -20.69 23.96 -17.64
CA ASN A 87 -21.79 24.84 -18.00
C ASN A 87 -22.15 24.63 -19.47
#